data_AF-A0A7X9IEM1-F1
#
_entry.id   AF-A0A7X9IEM1-F1
#
_cell.length_a   1.000
_cell.length_b   1.000
_cell.length_c   1.000
_cell.angle_alpha   90.00
_cell.angle_beta   90.00
_cell.angle_gamma   90.00
#
_symmetry.space_group_name_H-M   'P 1'
#
loop_
_entity.id
_entity.type
_entity.pdbx_description
1 polymer ?
#
loop_
_entity_poly.entity_id
_entity_poly.type
_entity_poly.pdbx_seq_one_letter_code
_entity_poly.pdbx_strand_id
1 'polypeptide(L)'
;MAGYPDKAVEICQRGLKGDKKYPVFYYTMACICAQKGDGGPALEYIRQAYKYKDKMLPGESLANPLKHESFKELLKSEEFRQELERIVQ
;
A
#
# COMPACT_ATOMS: atom_id res chain seq x y z
N MET A 1 12.69 5.98 13.99
CA MET A 1 11.35 6.16 13.41
C MET A 1 11.48 6.96 12.12
N ALA A 2 11.59 6.31 10.96
CA ALA A 2 11.35 6.98 9.69
C ALA A 2 9.85 6.86 9.39
N GLY A 3 9.03 7.57 10.17
CA GLY A 3 7.59 7.59 9.97
C GLY A 3 7.26 8.45 8.76
N TYR A 4 6.42 7.95 7.85
CA TYR A 4 5.80 8.80 6.84
C TYR A 4 5.19 10.04 7.52
N PRO A 5 5.45 11.25 7.02
CA PRO A 5 4.94 12.46 7.65
C PRO A 5 3.41 12.43 7.64
N ASP A 6 2.75 13.03 8.64
CA ASP A 6 1.28 13.20 8.67
C ASP A 6 0.75 13.82 7.37
N LYS A 7 1.59 14.62 6.71
CA LYS A 7 1.36 15.17 5.37
C LYS A 7 1.11 14.10 4.30
N ALA A 8 1.78 12.94 4.35
CA ALA A 8 1.58 11.85 3.39
C ALA A 8 0.17 11.24 3.54
N VAL A 9 -0.29 11.03 4.78
CA VAL A 9 -1.66 10.59 5.06
C VAL A 9 -2.65 11.63 4.53
N GLU A 10 -2.43 12.90 4.82
CA GLU A 10 -3.31 13.99 4.38
C GLU A 10 -3.38 14.09 2.85
N ILE A 11 -2.24 14.00 2.16
CA ILE A 11 -2.18 14.01 0.69
C ILE A 11 -2.93 12.80 0.12
N CYS A 12 -2.72 11.60 0.66
CA CYS A 12 -3.43 10.41 0.19
C CYS A 12 -4.93 10.52 0.43
N GLN A 13 -5.37 11.03 1.59
CA GLN A 13 -6.78 11.24 1.88
C GLN A 13 -7.42 12.28 0.96
N ARG A 14 -6.75 13.41 0.71
CA ARG A 14 -7.21 14.42 -0.25
C ARG A 14 -7.24 13.87 -1.67
N GLY A 15 -6.20 13.13 -2.05
CA GLY A 15 -6.10 12.43 -3.32
C GLY A 15 -7.26 11.48 -3.53
N LEU A 16 -7.55 10.62 -2.57
CA LEU A 16 -8.70 9.69 -2.59
C LEU A 16 -10.06 10.39 -2.59
N LYS A 17 -10.18 11.65 -2.13
CA LYS A 17 -11.41 12.43 -2.28
C LYS A 17 -11.61 12.92 -3.71
N GLY A 18 -10.53 13.30 -4.41
CA GLY A 18 -10.57 13.78 -5.78
C GLY A 18 -10.58 12.66 -6.82
N ASP A 19 -9.60 11.75 -6.73
CA ASP A 19 -9.48 10.55 -7.55
C ASP A 19 -9.45 9.30 -6.65
N LYS A 20 -10.63 8.68 -6.52
CA LYS A 20 -10.84 7.44 -5.76
C LYS A 20 -10.17 6.21 -6.39
N LYS A 21 -9.52 6.34 -7.54
CA LYS A 21 -9.00 5.21 -8.30
C LYS A 21 -7.51 5.30 -8.57
N TYR A 22 -6.80 6.29 -8.02
CA TYR A 22 -5.35 6.35 -8.23
C TYR A 22 -4.61 5.35 -7.31
N PRO A 23 -3.90 4.33 -7.85
CA PRO A 23 -3.37 3.21 -7.06
C PRO A 23 -2.31 3.60 -6.05
N VAL A 24 -1.52 4.63 -6.37
CA VAL A 24 -0.40 5.05 -5.54
C VAL A 24 -0.86 5.55 -4.18
N PHE A 25 -2.00 6.26 -4.08
CA PHE A 25 -2.52 6.71 -2.79
C PHE A 25 -2.87 5.54 -1.87
N TYR A 26 -3.46 4.48 -2.43
CA TYR A 26 -3.73 3.25 -1.69
C TYR A 26 -2.44 2.57 -1.26
N TYR A 27 -1.45 2.45 -2.15
CA TYR A 27 -0.16 1.83 -1.84
C TYR A 27 0.61 2.59 -0.74
N THR A 28 0.62 3.93 -0.80
CA THR A 28 1.24 4.75 0.25
C THR A 28 0.55 4.55 1.60
N MET A 29 -0.79 4.50 1.63
CA MET A 29 -1.53 4.19 2.86
C MET A 29 -1.20 2.79 3.40
N ALA A 30 -1.05 1.80 2.52
CA ALA A 30 -0.60 0.47 2.93
C ALA A 30 0.78 0.49 3.58
N CYS A 31 1.74 1.21 2.99
CA CYS A 31 3.08 1.37 3.57
C CYS A 31 3.04 2.06 4.95
N ILE A 32 2.16 3.05 5.13
CA ILE A 32 1.97 3.74 6.41
C ILE A 32 1.44 2.78 7.47
N CYS A 33 0.41 1.99 7.15
CA CYS A 33 -0.11 0.95 8.04
C CYS A 33 0.97 -0.10 8.35
N ALA A 34 1.72 -0.53 7.35
CA ALA A 34 2.77 -1.53 7.52
C ALA A 34 3.88 -1.08 8.49
N GLN A 35 4.30 0.18 8.39
CA GLN A 35 5.28 0.75 9.33
C GLN A 35 4.77 0.87 10.76
N LYS A 36 3.45 0.94 10.96
CA LYS A 36 2.81 0.91 12.28
C LYS A 36 2.63 -0.51 12.83
N GLY A 37 2.93 -1.54 12.03
CA GLY A 37 2.65 -2.93 12.36
C GLY A 37 1.21 -3.36 12.09
N ASP A 38 0.40 -2.52 11.45
CA ASP A 38 -1.02 -2.75 11.19
C ASP A 38 -1.22 -3.60 9.93
N GLY A 39 -1.04 -4.92 10.05
CA GLY A 39 -1.10 -5.85 8.92
C GLY A 39 -2.47 -5.91 8.22
N GLY A 40 -3.57 -5.96 8.98
CA GLY A 40 -4.92 -5.99 8.39
C GLY A 40 -5.21 -4.76 7.52
N PRO A 41 -5.10 -3.53 8.06
CA PRO A 41 -5.25 -2.31 7.27
C PRO A 41 -4.28 -2.23 6.09
N ALA A 42 -3.04 -2.70 6.24
CA ALA A 42 -2.07 -2.72 5.14
C ALA A 42 -2.55 -3.60 3.96
N LEU A 43 -3.08 -4.80 4.23
CA LEU A 43 -3.62 -5.69 3.20
C LEU A 43 -4.84 -5.08 2.49
N GLU A 44 -5.74 -4.43 3.22
CA GLU A 44 -6.91 -3.76 2.64
C GLU A 44 -6.50 -2.67 1.64
N TYR A 45 -5.50 -1.87 2.01
CA TYR A 45 -4.97 -0.85 1.12
C TYR A 45 -4.21 -1.42 -0.07
N ILE A 46 -3.43 -2.50 0.10
CA ILE A 46 -2.81 -3.20 -1.05
C ILE A 46 -3.87 -3.77 -1.99
N ARG A 47 -4.97 -4.35 -1.47
CA ARG A 47 -6.10 -4.82 -2.29
C ARG A 47 -6.67 -3.71 -3.15
N GLN A 48 -6.89 -2.51 -2.60
CA GLN A 48 -7.37 -1.38 -3.39
C GLN A 48 -6.33 -0.90 -4.42
N ALA A 49 -5.05 -0.85 -4.05
CA ALA A 49 -3.98 -0.46 -4.98
C ALA A 49 -3.93 -1.40 -6.19
N TYR A 50 -3.92 -2.71 -5.95
CA TYR A 50 -3.87 -3.71 -7.02
C TYR A 50 -5.18 -3.80 -7.83
N LYS A 51 -6.34 -3.55 -7.20
CA LYS A 51 -7.62 -3.42 -7.90
C LYS A 51 -7.61 -2.31 -8.94
N TYR A 52 -6.90 -1.21 -8.66
CA TYR A 52 -6.81 -0.08 -9.57
C TYR A 52 -5.52 -0.04 -10.38
N LYS A 53 -4.65 -1.07 -10.34
CA LYS A 53 -3.33 -1.05 -10.99
C LYS A 53 -3.33 -0.60 -12.46
N ASP A 54 -4.41 -0.84 -13.19
CA ASP A 54 -4.58 -0.42 -14.59
C ASP A 54 -4.90 1.09 -14.76
N LYS A 55 -5.01 1.82 -13.65
CA LYS A 55 -5.19 3.28 -13.56
C LYS A 55 -3.89 4.00 -13.23
N MET A 56 -2.75 3.30 -13.23
CA MET A 56 -1.44 3.94 -13.15
C MET A 56 -1.25 4.90 -14.32
N LEU A 57 -0.55 6.00 -14.08
CA LEU A 57 -0.22 6.95 -15.13
C LEU A 57 0.78 6.33 -16.12
N PRO A 58 0.79 6.75 -17.40
CA PRO A 58 1.76 6.28 -18.36
C PRO A 58 3.19 6.51 -17.88
N GLY A 59 4.00 5.44 -17.88
CA GLY A 59 5.40 5.49 -17.42
C GLY A 59 5.59 5.21 -15.93
N GLU A 60 4.51 5.05 -15.16
CA GLU A 60 4.58 4.63 -13.76
C GLU A 60 4.23 3.15 -13.59
N SER A 61 4.75 2.55 -12.51
CA SER A 61 4.45 1.17 -12.13
C SER A 61 4.26 1.05 -10.64
N LEU A 62 3.29 0.23 -10.22
CA LEU A 62 3.09 -0.07 -8.81
C LEU A 62 4.26 -0.92 -8.30
N ALA A 63 4.87 -0.51 -7.19
CA ALA A 63 5.95 -1.26 -6.57
C ALA A 63 5.46 -2.61 -6.05
N ASN A 64 6.32 -3.63 -6.08
CA ASN A 64 5.99 -4.94 -5.53
C ASN A 64 6.10 -4.92 -3.99
N PRO A 65 4.99 -5.07 -3.25
CA PRO A 65 4.98 -5.01 -1.79
C PRO A 65 5.72 -6.18 -1.14
N LEU A 66 5.86 -7.34 -1.82
CA LEU A 66 6.65 -8.49 -1.33
C LEU A 66 8.16 -8.19 -1.25
N LYS A 67 8.62 -7.13 -1.94
CA LYS A 67 10.03 -6.71 -1.98
C LYS A 67 10.26 -5.35 -1.30
N HIS A 68 9.20 -4.71 -0.81
CA HIS A 68 9.27 -3.33 -0.35
C HIS A 68 9.55 -3.25 1.15
N GLU A 69 10.54 -2.45 1.55
CA GLU A 69 11.07 -2.42 2.92
C GLU A 69 9.99 -2.11 3.97
N SER A 70 8.97 -1.32 3.63
CA SER A 70 7.84 -1.02 4.54
C SER A 70 7.10 -2.26 5.04
N PHE A 71 7.11 -3.37 4.29
CA PHE A 71 6.40 -4.61 4.65
C PHE A 71 7.31 -5.65 5.29
N LYS A 72 8.62 -5.41 5.36
CA LYS A 72 9.62 -6.41 5.78
C LYS A 72 9.31 -7.06 7.14
N GLU A 73 8.84 -6.28 8.10
CA GLU A 73 8.47 -6.82 9.42
C GLU A 73 7.19 -7.67 9.35
N LEU A 74 6.18 -7.23 8.59
CA LEU A 74 4.93 -7.97 8.41
C LEU A 74 5.12 -9.24 7.57
N LEU A 75 6.05 -9.23 6.61
CA LEU A 75 6.40 -10.38 5.77
C LEU A 75 7.02 -11.56 6.57
N LYS A 76 7.42 -11.34 7.82
CA LYS A 76 7.84 -12.43 8.73
C LYS A 76 6.66 -13.28 9.19
N SER A 77 5.44 -12.74 9.16
CA SER A 77 4.22 -13.50 9.41
C SER A 77 3.84 -14.29 8.17
N GLU A 78 3.73 -15.62 8.32
CA GLU A 78 3.32 -16.52 7.24
C GLU A 78 1.93 -16.15 6.71
N GLU A 79 0.99 -15.88 7.61
CA GLU A 79 -0.38 -15.50 7.26
C GLU A 79 -0.40 -14.23 6.42
N PHE A 80 0.31 -13.19 6.86
CA PHE A 80 0.39 -11.92 6.12
C PHE A 80 1.04 -12.12 4.76
N ARG A 81 2.14 -12.90 4.69
CA ARG A 81 2.84 -13.17 3.44
C ARG A 81 1.94 -13.88 2.44
N GLN A 82 1.24 -14.93 2.86
CA GLN A 82 0.33 -15.69 1.98
C GLN A 82 -0.83 -14.83 1.48
N GLU A 83 -1.43 -14.01 2.34
CA GLU A 83 -2.47 -13.07 1.93
C GLU A 83 -1.95 -12.04 0.94
N LEU A 84 -0.75 -11.48 1.19
CA LEU A 84 -0.15 -10.53 0.28
C LEU A 84 0.18 -11.15 -1.07
N GLU A 85 0.71 -12.38 -1.10
CA GLU A 85 0.96 -13.14 -2.34
C GLU A 85 -0.31 -13.32 -3.16
N ARG A 86 -1.46 -13.65 -2.54
CA ARG A 86 -2.75 -13.78 -3.24
C ARG A 86 -3.21 -12.48 -3.88
N ILE A 87 -2.89 -11.33 -3.29
CA ILE A 87 -3.31 -10.03 -3.83
C ILE A 87 -2.47 -9.62 -5.05
N VAL A 88 -1.18 -9.98 -5.06
CA VAL A 88 -0.23 -9.53 -6.09
C VAL A 88 -0.11 -10.45 -7.30
N GLN A 89 -0.76 -11.62 -7.25
CA GLN A 89 -0.93 -12.54 -8.39
C GLN A 89 -1.79 -11.90 -9.51
#